data_AF-X1QF96-F1
#
_entry.id   AF-X1QF96-F1
#
_cell.length_a   1.000
_cell.length_b   1.000
_cell.length_c   1.000
_cell.angle_alpha   90.00
_cell.angle_beta   90.00
_cell.angle_gamma   90.00
#
_symmetry.space_group_name_H-M   'P 1'
#
loop_
_entity.id
_entity.type
_entity.pdbx_description
1 polymer ?
#
loop_
_entity_poly.entity_id
_entity_poly.type
_entity_poly.pdbx_seq_one_letter_code
_entity_poly.pdbx_strand_id
1 'polypeptide(L)' 'YYPPKKLEKAQVKKLNLLKDKRSKKLVENRLQALREALEAEKNLLPYIMNAVKAMATLGEISSVLKEAYGTFKETIAI' A
#
# COMPACT_ATOMS: atom_id res chain seq x y z
N TYR A 1 -13.98 -19.31 -1.97
CA TYR A 1 -14.94 -18.21 -2.09
C TYR A 1 -14.68 -17.47 -3.40
N TYR A 2 -15.67 -17.37 -4.29
CA TYR A 2 -15.56 -16.60 -5.54
C TYR A 2 -16.48 -15.37 -5.43
N PRO A 3 -15.94 -14.17 -5.16
CA PRO A 3 -16.77 -12.98 -5.00
C PRO A 3 -17.51 -12.66 -6.32
N PRO A 4 -18.74 -12.13 -6.25
CA PRO A 4 -19.48 -11.73 -7.46
C PRO A 4 -18.73 -10.64 -8.24
N LYS A 5 -18.69 -10.73 -9.58
CA LYS A 5 -18.02 -9.73 -10.47
C LYS A 5 -18.45 -8.28 -10.22
N LYS A 6 -19.69 -8.04 -9.78
CA LYS A 6 -20.18 -6.70 -9.41
C LYS A 6 -19.41 -6.07 -8.25
N LEU A 7 -18.93 -6.89 -7.31
CA LEU A 7 -18.18 -6.43 -6.14
C LEU A 7 -16.80 -5.91 -6.55
N GLU A 8 -16.10 -6.65 -7.41
CA GLU A 8 -14.82 -6.24 -7.98
C GLU A 8 -14.95 -4.90 -8.71
N LYS A 9 -15.93 -4.77 -9.62
CA LYS A 9 -16.19 -3.52 -10.35
C LYS A 9 -16.46 -2.34 -9.41
N ALA A 10 -17.23 -2.56 -8.34
CA ALA A 10 -17.49 -1.53 -7.33
C ALA A 10 -16.22 -1.11 -6.58
N GLN A 11 -15.36 -2.06 -6.23
CA GLN A 11 -14.10 -1.77 -5.54
C GLN A 11 -13.12 -1.00 -6.44
N VAL A 12 -13.00 -1.38 -7.72
CA VAL A 12 -12.19 -0.65 -8.71
C VAL A 12 -12.69 0.78 -8.85
N LYS A 13 -14.01 0.98 -8.97
CA LYS A 13 -14.59 2.33 -9.05
C LYS A 13 -14.27 3.17 -7.80
N LYS A 14 -14.37 2.60 -6.60
CA LYS A 14 -14.01 3.29 -5.35
C LYS A 14 -12.54 3.69 -5.33
N LEU A 15 -11.64 2.81 -5.76
CA LEU A 15 -10.21 3.08 -5.81
C LEU A 15 -9.87 4.19 -6.81
N ASN A 16 -10.50 4.21 -7.98
CA ASN A 16 -10.29 5.27 -8.97
C ASN A 16 -10.74 6.63 -8.41
N LEU A 17 -11.96 6.70 -7.86
CA LEU A 17 -12.48 7.93 -7.24
C LEU A 17 -11.61 8.42 -6.07
N LEU A 18 -11.05 7.50 -5.28
CA LEU A 18 -10.11 7.84 -4.21
C LEU A 18 -8.82 8.45 -4.78
N LYS A 19 -8.27 7.85 -5.84
CA LYS A 19 -7.05 8.31 -6.49
C LYS A 19 -7.23 9.65 -7.19
N ASP A 20 -8.40 9.92 -7.75
CA ASP A 20 -8.73 11.18 -8.42
C ASP A 20 -8.87 12.36 -7.44
N LYS A 21 -9.36 12.09 -6.21
CA LYS A 21 -9.66 13.14 -5.22
C LYS A 21 -8.49 13.50 -4.30
N ARG A 22 -7.51 12.61 -4.15
CA ARG A 22 -6.40 12.80 -3.20
C ARG A 22 -5.28 13.64 -3.81
N SER A 23 -4.43 14.21 -2.96
CA SER A 23 -3.18 14.83 -3.41
C SER A 23 -2.17 13.76 -3.79
N LYS A 24 -1.92 13.59 -5.10
CA LYS A 24 -0.94 12.64 -5.62
C LYS A 24 0.46 12.89 -5.04
N LYS A 25 0.92 14.15 -5.08
CA LYS A 25 2.22 14.56 -4.55
C LYS A 25 2.37 14.25 -3.05
N LEU A 26 1.32 14.47 -2.25
CA LEU A 26 1.36 14.16 -0.83
C LEU A 26 1.52 12.66 -0.59
N VAL A 27 0.77 11.83 -1.32
CA VAL A 27 0.89 10.36 -1.23
C VAL A 27 2.29 9.91 -1.61
N GLU A 28 2.82 10.39 -2.74
CA GLU A 28 4.17 10.07 -3.20
C GLU A 28 5.21 10.41 -2.15
N ASN A 29 5.15 11.61 -1.56
CA ASN A 29 6.05 12.03 -0.50
C ASN A 29 5.95 11.15 0.76
N ARG A 30 4.74 10.71 1.15
CA ARG A 30 4.58 9.84 2.33
C ARG A 30 5.05 8.42 2.07
N LEU A 31 4.84 7.89 0.86
CA LEU A 31 5.38 6.59 0.47
C LEU A 31 6.91 6.62 0.37
N GLN A 32 7.49 7.73 -0.12
CA GLN A 32 8.94 7.91 -0.14
C GLN A 32 9.53 7.96 1.28
N ALA A 33 8.91 8.72 2.20
CA ALA A 33 9.35 8.72 3.60
C ALA A 33 9.25 7.33 4.27
N LEU A 34 8.28 6.49 3.85
CA LEU A 34 8.20 5.11 4.30
C LEU A 34 9.37 4.26 3.76
N ARG A 35 9.78 4.46 2.50
CA ARG A 35 10.97 3.82 1.92
C ARG A 35 12.23 4.19 2.69
N GLU A 36 12.43 5.47 2.95
CA GLU A 36 13.58 5.95 3.72
C GLU A 36 13.58 5.40 5.16
N ALA A 37 12.41 5.25 5.78
CA ALA A 37 12.30 4.65 7.11
C ALA A 37 12.63 3.15 7.12
N LEU A 38 12.30 2.43 6.04
CA LEU A 38 12.68 1.03 5.83
C LEU A 38 14.19 0.88 5.72
N GLU A 39 14.83 1.68 4.87
CA GLU A 39 16.28 1.66 4.66
C GLU A 39 17.06 2.05 5.93
N ALA A 40 16.49 2.95 6.74
CA ALA A 40 17.09 3.38 8.00
C ALA A 40 16.70 2.51 9.20
N GLU A 41 16.06 1.36 9.00
CA GLU A 41 15.62 0.42 10.05
C GLU A 41 14.81 1.07 11.19
N LYS A 42 14.00 2.08 10.87
CA LYS A 42 13.18 2.81 11.84
C LYS A 42 11.88 2.06 12.14
N ASN A 43 11.22 2.42 13.25
CA ASN A 43 9.83 2.02 13.48
C ASN A 43 8.94 2.55 12.35
N LEU A 44 8.33 1.63 11.59
CA LEU A 44 7.56 1.95 10.39
C LEU A 44 6.14 2.45 10.68
N LEU A 45 5.57 2.14 11.85
CA LEU A 45 4.16 2.48 12.11
C LEU A 45 3.83 3.97 11.95
N PRO A 46 4.63 4.92 12.45
CA PRO A 46 4.38 6.35 12.22
C PRO A 46 4.30 6.71 10.73
N TYR A 47 5.15 6.09 9.89
CA TYR A 47 5.22 6.35 8.46
C TYR A 47 4.03 5.72 7.70
N ILE A 48 3.63 4.51 8.11
CA ILE A 48 2.41 3.86 7.60
C ILE A 48 1.18 4.71 7.94
N MET A 49 1.07 5.19 9.18
CA MET A 49 -0.04 6.07 9.60
C MET A 49 -0.07 7.37 8.80
N ASN A 50 1.09 7.95 8.49
CA ASN A 50 1.19 9.13 7.64
C ASN A 50 0.75 8.85 6.20
N ALA A 51 1.11 7.70 5.63
CA ALA A 51 0.65 7.29 4.30
C ALA A 51 -0.87 7.07 4.25
N VAL A 52 -1.44 6.42 5.27
CA VAL A 52 -2.90 6.24 5.40
C VAL A 52 -3.62 7.58 5.50
N LYS A 53 -3.13 8.50 6.34
CA LYS A 53 -3.68 9.88 6.45
C LYS A 53 -3.59 10.66 5.15
N ALA A 54 -2.59 10.38 4.31
CA ALA A 54 -2.46 10.95 2.97
C ALA A 54 -3.37 10.29 1.92
N MET A 55 -4.20 9.32 2.31
CA MET A 55 -5.07 8.53 1.42
C MET A 55 -4.29 7.59 0.48
N ALA A 56 -3.13 7.08 0.92
CA ALA A 56 -2.48 5.94 0.27
C ALA A 56 -3.33 4.68 0.45
N THR A 57 -3.35 3.84 -0.58
CA THR A 57 -4.09 2.57 -0.56
C THR A 57 -3.27 1.47 0.11
N LEU A 58 -3.95 0.42 0.58
CA LEU A 58 -3.28 -0.79 1.07
C LEU A 58 -2.31 -1.37 0.03
N GLY A 59 -2.72 -1.37 -1.25
CA GLY A 59 -1.87 -1.84 -2.35
C GLY A 59 -0.58 -1.05 -2.47
N GLU A 60 -0.64 0.28 -2.40
CA GLU A 60 0.54 1.15 -2.52
C GLU A 60 1.50 1.00 -1.33
N ILE A 61 0.97 0.93 -0.11
CA ILE A 61 1.80 0.68 1.09
C ILE A 61 2.41 -0.73 1.02
N SER A 62 1.62 -1.74 0.64
CA SER A 62 2.11 -3.11 0.50
C SER A 62 3.15 -3.24 -0.61
N SER A 63 3.04 -2.50 -1.72
CA SER A 63 4.06 -2.49 -2.77
C SER A 63 5.41 -1.99 -2.24
N VAL A 64 5.43 -0.90 -1.46
CA VAL A 64 6.65 -0.40 -0.83
C VAL A 64 7.30 -1.48 0.04
N LEU A 65 6.52 -2.18 0.87
CA LEU A 65 7.03 -3.26 1.72
C LEU A 65 7.52 -4.48 0.92
N LYS A 66 6.81 -4.84 -0.16
CA LYS A 66 7.18 -5.96 -1.04
C LYS A 66 8.44 -5.69 -1.84
N GLU A 67 8.68 -4.44 -2.23
CA GLU A 67 9.91 -4.06 -2.91
C GLU A 67 11.13 -4.21 -2.00
N ALA A 68 10.98 -3.94 -0.69
CA ALA A 68 12.05 -4.09 0.29
C ALA A 68 12.23 -5.54 0.78
N TYR A 69 11.14 -6.25 1.08
CA TYR A 69 11.19 -7.56 1.75
C TYR A 69 10.83 -8.75 0.84
N GLY A 70 10.41 -8.48 -0.39
CA GLY A 70 9.81 -9.49 -1.24
C GLY A 70 8.43 -9.93 -0.74
N THR A 71 8.02 -11.12 -1.16
CA THR A 71 6.78 -11.76 -0.72
C THR A 71 7.12 -13.07 -0.01
N PHE A 72 6.37 -13.39 1.03
CA PHE A 72 6.45 -14.70 1.66
C PHE A 72 6.26 -15.81 0.61
N LYS A 73 7.14 -16.81 0.64
CA LYS A 73 7.05 -18.03 -0.16
C LYS A 73 7.00 -19.20 0.80
N GLU A 74 5.91 -19.96 0.74
CA GLU A 74 5.76 -21.17 1.54
C GLU A 74 6.84 -22.18 1.11
N THR A 75 7.72 -22.53 2.05
CA THR A 75 8.69 -23.61 1.82
C THR A 75 8.01 -24.90 2.23
N ILE A 76 7.61 -25.70 1.25
CA ILE A 76 7.14 -27.06 1.50
C ILE A 76 8.39 -27.87 1.87
N ALA A 77 8.61 -28.11 3.15
CA ALA A 77 9.57 -29.10 3.59
C ALA A 77 9.01 -30.48 3.19
N ILE A 78 9.71 -31.17 2.29
CA ILE A 78 9.43 -32.55 1.91
C ILE A 78 10.14 -33.48 2.90
#